data_AF-R5S045-F1
#
_entry.id   AF-R5S045-F1
#
_cell.length_a   1.000
_cell.length_b   1.000
_cell.length_c   1.000
_cell.angle_alpha   90.00
_cell.angle_beta   90.00
_cell.angle_gamma   90.00
#
_symmetry.space_group_name_H-M   'P 1'
#
loop_
_entity.id
_entity.type
_entity.pdbx_description
1 polymer ?
#
loop_
_entity_poly.entity_id
_entity_poly.type
_entity_poly.pdbx_seq_one_letter_code
_entity_poly.pdbx_strand_id
1 'polypeptide(L)' 'MKNKENLREKQVNLRLTQAEYERLTRTAQDHGIGRAAYLRMVLRGAWLREDGRKSE' A
#
# COMPACT_ATOMS: atom_id res chain seq x y z
N MET A 1 10.07 -8.44 -29.06
CA MET A 1 10.09 -8.92 -27.66
C MET A 1 9.12 -8.06 -26.87
N LYS A 2 8.13 -8.65 -26.16
CA LYS A 2 7.29 -7.90 -25.24
C LYS A 2 8.19 -7.34 -24.14
N ASN A 3 8.33 -6.01 -24.05
CA ASN A 3 8.98 -5.35 -22.92
C ASN A 3 8.25 -5.80 -21.64
N LYS A 4 8.83 -6.74 -20.90
CA LYS A 4 8.36 -7.09 -19.56
C LYS A 4 8.71 -5.89 -18.69
N GLU A 5 7.74 -4.99 -18.49
CA GLU A 5 7.87 -3.89 -17.53
C GLU A 5 8.43 -4.46 -16.22
N ASN A 6 9.58 -3.93 -15.80
CA ASN A 6 10.26 -4.39 -14.62
C ASN A 6 9.55 -3.82 -13.40
N LEU A 7 8.58 -4.58 -12.86
CA LEU A 7 7.78 -4.17 -11.69
C LEU A 7 8.62 -3.81 -10.45
N ARG A 8 9.89 -4.23 -10.40
CA ARG A 8 10.84 -3.85 -9.34
C ARG A 8 11.26 -2.39 -9.41
N GLU A 9 11.25 -1.75 -10.59
CA GLU A 9 11.65 -0.34 -10.75
C GLU A 9 10.65 0.64 -10.11
N LYS A 10 9.39 0.20 -9.90
CA LYS A 10 8.33 1.01 -9.27
C LYS A 10 8.16 0.73 -7.77
N GLN A 11 9.14 0.07 -7.13
CA GLN A 11 9.08 -0.20 -5.70
C GLN A 11 9.44 1.04 -4.88
N VAL A 12 8.69 1.27 -3.81
CA VAL A 12 8.97 2.31 -2.81
C VAL A 12 9.36 1.63 -1.51
N ASN A 13 10.48 2.04 -0.94
CA ASN A 13 10.92 1.59 0.38
C ASN A 13 10.35 2.53 1.44
N LEU A 14 9.52 1.98 2.33
CA LEU A 14 8.98 2.71 3.48
C LEU A 14 9.75 2.32 4.72
N ARG A 15 10.15 3.34 5.50
CA ARG A 15 10.72 3.14 6.83
C ARG A 15 9.59 3.24 7.83
N LEU A 16 9.42 2.18 8.61
CA LEU A 16 8.44 2.08 9.68
C LEU A 16 9.19 1.80 10.97
N THR A 17 8.68 2.32 12.07
CA THR A 17 9.04 1.81 13.40
C THR A 17 8.61 0.35 13.54
N GLN A 18 9.18 -0.36 14.50
CA GLN A 18 8.82 -1.75 14.76
C GLN A 18 7.32 -1.90 15.06
N ALA A 19 6.76 -1.02 15.88
CA ALA A 19 5.34 -1.05 16.26
C ALA A 19 4.41 -0.82 15.05
N GLU A 20 4.78 0.07 14.13
CA GLU A 20 4.03 0.30 12.89
C GLU A 20 4.09 -0.91 11.95
N TYR A 21 5.27 -1.53 11.85
CA TYR A 21 5.46 -2.73 11.03
C TYR A 21 4.66 -3.93 11.55
N GLU A 22 4.64 -4.14 12.86
CA GLU A 22 3.84 -5.19 13.51
C GLU A 22 2.35 -4.94 13.34
N ARG A 23 1.89 -3.71 13.53
CA ARG A 23 0.50 -3.33 13.28
C ARG A 23 0.10 -3.59 11.83
N LEU A 24 0.93 -3.16 10.88
CA LEU A 24 0.71 -3.42 9.45
C LEU A 24 0.63 -4.91 9.16
N THR A 25 1.53 -5.70 9.75
CA THR A 25 1.59 -7.15 9.56
C THR A 25 0.33 -7.82 10.08
N ARG A 26 -0.09 -7.49 11.31
CA ARG A 26 -1.28 -8.07 11.94
C ARG A 26 -2.55 -7.71 11.17
N THR A 27 -2.75 -6.43 10.83
CA THR A 27 -3.96 -6.04 10.11
C THR A 27 -3.99 -6.62 8.69
N ALA A 28 -2.85 -6.71 8.00
CA ALA A 28 -2.82 -7.40 6.70
C ALA A 28 -3.24 -8.88 6.82
N GLN A 29 -2.79 -9.57 7.88
CA GLN A 29 -3.20 -10.94 8.20
C GLN A 29 -4.69 -11.05 8.52
N ASP A 30 -5.24 -10.14 9.33
CA ASP A 30 -6.68 -10.11 9.65
C ASP A 30 -7.55 -9.95 8.39
N HIS A 31 -7.03 -9.25 7.38
CA HIS A 31 -7.65 -9.10 6.06
C HIS A 31 -7.35 -10.25 5.09
N GLY A 32 -6.56 -11.25 5.48
CA GLY A 32 -6.20 -12.41 4.66
C GLY A 32 -5.31 -12.08 3.46
N ILE A 33 -4.59 -10.95 3.47
CA ILE A 33 -3.78 -10.48 2.33
C ILE A 33 -2.34 -10.14 2.73
N GLY A 34 -1.45 -10.09 1.74
CA GLY A 34 -0.06 -9.67 1.96
C GLY A 34 0.06 -8.18 2.32
N ARG A 35 1.06 -7.83 3.13
CA ARG A 35 1.33 -6.45 3.61
C ARG A 35 1.36 -5.41 2.49
N ALA A 36 2.02 -5.72 1.37
CA ALA A 36 2.09 -4.82 0.23
C ALA A 36 0.73 -4.59 -0.44
N ALA A 37 -0.12 -5.63 -0.51
CA ALA A 37 -1.48 -5.50 -1.03
C ALA A 37 -2.35 -4.67 -0.08
N TYR A 38 -2.27 -4.95 1.23
CA TYR A 38 -2.97 -4.18 2.25
C TYR A 38 -2.57 -2.71 2.23
N LEU A 39 -1.28 -2.41 2.17
CA LEU A 39 -0.77 -1.05 2.11
C LEU A 39 -1.28 -0.30 0.87
N ARG A 40 -1.27 -0.95 -0.32
CA ARG A 40 -1.83 -0.35 -1.54
C ARG A 40 -3.32 -0.06 -1.41
N MET A 41 -4.08 -0.98 -0.82
CA MET A 41 -5.52 -0.80 -0.56
C MET A 41 -5.77 0.43 0.32
N VAL A 42 -5.03 0.55 1.43
CA VAL A 42 -5.16 1.69 2.36
C VAL A 42 -4.77 3.00 1.68
N LEU A 43 -3.63 3.06 1.01
CA LEU A 43 -3.17 4.26 0.30
C LEU A 43 -4.14 4.68 -0.80
N ARG A 44 -4.70 3.72 -1.55
CA ARG A 44 -5.73 3.99 -2.56
C ARG A 44 -6.99 4.56 -1.92
N GLY A 45 -7.46 3.98 -0.81
CA GLY A 45 -8.63 4.47 -0.08
C GLY A 45 -8.43 5.88 0.48
N ALA A 46 -7.24 6.17 1.01
CA ALA A 46 -6.88 7.52 1.48
C ALA A 46 -6.88 8.53 0.34
N TRP A 47 -6.26 8.19 -0.79
CA TRP A 47 -6.24 9.03 -2.00
C TRP A 47 -7.65 9.39 -2.47
N LEU A 48 -8.54 8.39 -2.62
CA LEU A 48 -9.90 8.63 -3.10
C LEU A 48 -10.72 9.54 -2.16
N ARG A 49 -10.50 9.44 -0.84
CA ARG A 49 -11.16 10.33 0.14
C ARG A 49 -10.61 11.75 0.13
N GLU A 50 -9.36 11.93 -0.29
CA GLU A 50 -8.75 13.26 -0.41
C GLU A 50 -9.14 13.93 -1.71
N ASP A 51 -9.13 13.18 -2.81
CA ASP A 51 -9.59 13.63 -4.13
C ASP A 51 -11.09 14.01 -4.12
N GLY A 52 -11.93 13.18 -3.50
CA GLY A 52 -13.35 13.49 -3.29
C GLY A 52 -13.60 14.73 -2.44
N ARG A 53 -12.71 15.04 -1.48
CA ARG A 53 -12.78 16.28 -0.69
C ARG A 53 -12.30 17.53 -1.42
N LYS A 54 -11.53 17.39 -2.51
CA LYS A 54 -11.09 18.52 -3.34
C LYS A 54 -12.08 18.90 -4.43
N SER A 55 -13.08 18.04 -4.66
CA SER A 55 -14.12 18.23 -5.68
C SER A 55 -15.43 18.80 -5.11
N GLU A 56 -15.44 19.17 -3.82
CA GLU A 56 -16.53 19.80 -3.08
C GLU A 56 -16.11 21.22 -2.68
#